data_AF-A0AAN6T394-F1
#
_entry.id   AF-A0AAN6T394-F1
#
_cell.length_a   1.000
_cell.length_b   1.000
_cell.length_c   1.000
_cell.angle_alpha   90.00
_cell.angle_beta   90.00
_cell.angle_gamma   90.00
#
_symmetry.space_group_name_H-M   'P 1'
#
loop_
_entity.id
_entity.type
_entity.pdbx_description
1 polymer ?
#
loop_
_entity_poly.entity_id
_entity_poly.type
_entity_poly.pdbx_seq_one_letter_code
_entity_poly.pdbx_strand_id
1 'polypeptide(L)'
;KLEGNADHYTSESARFGYAVSLIGGTAEEALQPYLDPEAADKQINTVDGLLNWLSDFYTDPAELENSKADFGALYQKDHPDYQTFCTKFVQLAIKAKIADDEWKREFHNRMIPRLKNA
;
A
#
# COMPACT_ATOMS: atom_id res chain seq x y z
N LYS A 1 12.72 3.35 -7.69
CA LYS A 1 12.82 3.70 -9.12
C LYS A 1 12.99 5.21 -9.39
N LEU A 2 12.94 6.09 -8.39
CA LEU A 2 13.10 7.54 -8.58
C LEU A 2 14.55 8.04 -8.49
N GLU A 3 15.50 7.21 -8.04
CA GLU A 3 16.90 7.62 -7.84
C GLU A 3 17.68 7.82 -9.15
N GLY A 4 17.19 7.32 -10.29
CA GLY A 4 17.91 7.35 -11.58
C GLY A 4 17.51 8.47 -12.56
N ASN A 5 16.50 9.29 -12.26
CA ASN A 5 15.94 10.29 -13.18
C ASN A 5 16.17 11.75 -12.73
N ALA A 6 17.09 11.99 -11.80
CA ALA A 6 17.39 13.33 -11.28
C ALA A 6 17.75 14.34 -12.39
N ASP A 7 18.33 13.84 -13.49
CA ASP A 7 18.81 14.67 -14.61
C ASP A 7 17.69 15.10 -15.58
N HIS A 8 16.50 14.46 -15.53
CA HIS A 8 15.41 14.71 -16.47
C HIS A 8 14.34 15.70 -15.99
N TYR A 9 14.24 15.94 -14.67
CA TYR A 9 13.20 16.79 -14.09
C TYR A 9 13.81 17.73 -13.05
N THR A 10 14.44 18.81 -13.53
CA THR A 10 15.20 19.76 -12.72
C THR A 10 14.33 20.67 -11.84
N SER A 11 13.02 20.74 -12.07
CA SER A 11 12.08 21.53 -11.26
C SER A 11 11.04 20.65 -10.55
N GLU A 12 10.52 21.13 -9.42
CA GLU A 12 9.41 20.47 -8.71
C GLU A 12 8.14 20.39 -9.56
N SER A 13 7.81 21.43 -10.31
CA SER A 13 6.65 21.42 -11.21
C SER A 13 6.77 20.38 -12.32
N ALA A 14 7.98 20.15 -12.85
CA ALA A 14 8.19 19.10 -13.85
C ALA A 14 8.03 17.69 -13.25
N ARG A 15 8.55 17.48 -12.03
CA ARG A 15 8.37 16.23 -11.27
C ARG A 15 6.90 15.98 -10.92
N PHE A 16 6.19 17.04 -10.52
CA PHE A 16 4.76 17.00 -10.23
C PHE A 16 3.94 16.67 -11.48
N GLY A 17 4.17 17.36 -12.60
CA GLY A 17 3.49 17.06 -13.87
C GLY A 17 3.73 15.63 -14.34
N TYR A 18 4.95 15.10 -14.17
CA TYR A 18 5.23 13.69 -14.42
C TYR A 18 4.45 12.77 -13.47
N ALA A 19 4.44 13.04 -12.16
CA ALA A 19 3.70 12.23 -11.19
C ALA A 19 2.20 12.21 -11.47
N VAL A 20 1.59 13.35 -11.83
CA VAL A 20 0.18 13.45 -12.24
C VAL A 20 -0.07 12.60 -13.49
N SER A 21 0.85 12.62 -14.47
CA SER A 21 0.71 11.82 -15.71
C SER A 21 0.70 10.30 -15.50
N LEU A 22 1.15 9.82 -14.33
CA LEU A 22 1.11 8.40 -13.96
C LEU A 22 -0.24 7.98 -13.37
N ILE A 23 -1.11 8.94 -13.02
CA ILE A 23 -2.43 8.70 -12.45
C ILE A 23 -3.44 8.65 -13.59
N GLY A 24 -4.30 7.63 -13.60
CA GLY A 24 -5.30 7.44 -14.66
C GLY A 24 -6.61 6.88 -14.12
N GLY A 25 -7.64 6.93 -14.97
CA GLY A 25 -8.97 6.38 -14.65
C GLY A 25 -9.65 7.14 -13.53
N THR A 26 -10.38 6.45 -12.66
CA THR A 26 -11.16 7.08 -11.58
C THR A 26 -10.31 7.92 -10.62
N ALA A 27 -9.02 7.61 -10.47
CA ALA A 27 -8.12 8.42 -9.64
C ALA A 27 -7.76 9.76 -10.29
N GLU A 28 -7.67 9.83 -11.62
CA GLU A 28 -7.45 11.07 -12.35
C GLU A 28 -8.67 12.00 -12.24
N GLU A 29 -9.88 11.43 -12.39
CA GLU A 29 -11.14 12.17 -12.23
C GLU A 29 -11.30 12.75 -10.82
N ALA A 30 -10.95 11.97 -9.80
CA ALA A 30 -10.98 12.42 -8.40
C ALA A 30 -9.93 13.49 -8.09
N LEU A 31 -8.78 13.46 -8.79
CA LEU A 31 -7.67 14.40 -8.58
C LEU A 31 -7.91 15.75 -9.26
N GLN A 32 -8.60 15.80 -10.40
CA GLN A 32 -8.76 17.01 -11.21
C GLN A 32 -9.17 18.29 -10.44
N PRO A 33 -10.15 18.26 -9.52
CA PRO A 33 -10.54 19.45 -8.76
C PRO A 33 -9.41 20.04 -7.90
N TYR A 34 -8.40 19.24 -7.55
CA TYR A 34 -7.25 19.65 -6.75
C TYR A 34 -6.08 20.18 -7.61
N LEU A 35 -6.14 20.01 -8.93
CA LEU A 35 -5.16 20.55 -9.88
C LEU A 35 -5.51 21.96 -10.36
N ASP A 36 -6.74 22.41 -10.10
CA ASP A 36 -7.25 23.72 -10.49
C ASP A 36 -6.47 24.85 -9.77
N PRO A 37 -5.81 25.77 -10.50
CA PRO A 37 -5.15 26.93 -9.93
C PRO A 37 -6.07 27.86 -9.14
N GLU A 38 -7.38 27.82 -9.39
CA GLU A 38 -8.37 28.62 -8.67
C GLU A 38 -8.79 27.96 -7.34
N ALA A 39 -8.43 26.69 -7.09
CA ALA A 39 -8.72 25.97 -5.86
C ALA A 39 -7.72 26.28 -4.73
N ALA A 40 -7.50 27.57 -4.44
CA ALA A 40 -6.40 28.08 -3.61
C ALA A 40 -6.11 27.29 -2.32
N ASP A 41 -7.13 26.93 -1.54
CA ASP A 41 -6.95 26.24 -0.24
C ASP A 41 -6.79 24.72 -0.35
N LYS A 42 -7.02 24.15 -1.53
CA LYS A 42 -7.00 22.71 -1.79
C LYS A 42 -6.08 22.32 -2.93
N GLN A 43 -5.36 23.28 -3.50
CA GLN A 43 -4.52 23.05 -4.66
C GLN A 43 -3.35 22.14 -4.27
N ILE A 44 -3.16 21.08 -5.04
CA ILE A 44 -2.01 20.21 -4.97
C ILE A 44 -1.10 20.58 -6.14
N ASN A 45 0.12 21.02 -5.82
CA ASN A 45 1.10 21.44 -6.82
C ASN A 45 2.53 20.91 -6.54
N THR A 46 2.67 20.04 -5.54
CA THR A 46 3.91 19.34 -5.18
C THR A 46 3.73 17.84 -5.24
N VAL A 47 4.83 17.11 -5.44
CA VAL A 47 4.81 15.64 -5.42
C VAL A 47 4.39 15.11 -4.05
N ASP A 48 4.89 15.72 -2.98
CA ASP A 48 4.56 15.28 -1.62
C ASP A 48 3.07 15.53 -1.30
N GLY A 49 2.51 16.66 -1.75
CA GLY A 49 1.08 16.94 -1.63
C GLY A 49 0.22 15.89 -2.35
N LEU A 50 0.66 15.45 -3.53
CA LEU A 50 -0.02 14.40 -4.28
C LEU A 50 0.04 13.05 -3.58
N LEU A 51 1.20 12.66 -3.07
CA LEU A 51 1.36 11.40 -2.34
C LEU A 51 0.56 11.38 -1.04
N ASN A 52 0.54 12.51 -0.31
CA ASN A 52 -0.26 12.65 0.90
C ASN A 52 -1.76 12.54 0.57
N TRP A 53 -2.24 13.25 -0.46
CA TRP A 53 -3.63 13.16 -0.87
C TRP A 53 -4.02 11.74 -1.31
N LEU A 54 -3.16 11.06 -2.07
CA LEU A 54 -3.39 9.66 -2.47
C LEU A 54 -3.49 8.75 -1.25
N SER A 55 -2.62 8.94 -0.26
CA SER A 55 -2.69 8.20 1.00
C SER A 55 -4.00 8.49 1.71
N ASP A 56 -4.33 9.76 1.95
CA ASP A 56 -5.51 10.14 2.75
C ASP A 56 -6.83 9.74 2.07
N PHE A 57 -6.90 9.83 0.73
CA PHE A 57 -8.13 9.56 -0.02
C PHE A 57 -8.38 8.06 -0.22
N TYR A 58 -7.32 7.26 -0.40
CA TYR A 58 -7.43 5.82 -0.71
C TYR A 58 -7.07 4.89 0.44
N THR A 59 -6.49 5.37 1.53
CA THR A 59 -6.29 4.54 2.72
C THR A 59 -7.62 4.30 3.42
N ASP A 60 -8.01 3.02 3.54
CA ASP A 60 -9.12 2.61 4.40
C ASP A 60 -8.75 2.94 5.86
N PRO A 61 -9.50 3.79 6.58
CA PRO A 61 -9.24 4.11 7.98
C PRO A 61 -9.22 2.89 8.90
N ALA A 62 -9.95 1.83 8.51
CA ALA A 62 -10.02 0.57 9.22
C ALA A 62 -8.99 -0.47 8.71
N GLU A 63 -8.12 -0.13 7.74
CA GLU A 63 -7.20 -1.09 7.12
C GLU A 63 -6.35 -1.81 8.16
N LEU A 64 -5.85 -1.10 9.17
CA LEU A 64 -5.04 -1.67 10.24
C LEU A 64 -5.82 -2.71 11.05
N GLU A 65 -7.03 -2.38 11.49
CA GLU A 65 -7.86 -3.27 12.33
C GLU A 65 -8.43 -4.44 11.51
N ASN A 66 -8.86 -4.17 10.28
CA ASN A 66 -9.27 -5.20 9.32
C ASN A 66 -8.10 -6.16 9.06
N SER A 67 -6.89 -5.65 8.85
CA SER A 67 -5.70 -6.48 8.63
C SER A 67 -5.34 -7.31 9.86
N LYS A 68 -5.49 -6.78 11.08
CA LYS A 68 -5.28 -7.56 12.32
C LYS A 68 -6.31 -8.68 12.45
N ALA A 69 -7.59 -8.40 12.18
CA ALA A 69 -8.66 -9.38 12.23
C ALA A 69 -8.43 -10.49 11.19
N ASP A 70 -8.17 -10.11 9.94
CA ASP A 70 -7.86 -11.01 8.84
C ASP A 70 -6.59 -11.82 9.12
N PHE A 71 -5.55 -11.17 9.64
CA PHE A 71 -4.33 -11.85 10.07
C PHE A 71 -4.68 -12.92 11.09
N GLY A 72 -5.39 -12.59 12.18
CA GLY A 72 -5.80 -13.52 13.22
C GLY A 72 -6.63 -14.71 12.73
N ALA A 73 -7.45 -14.51 11.69
CA ALA A 73 -8.27 -15.54 11.08
C ALA A 73 -7.53 -16.40 10.03
N LEU A 74 -6.32 -16.03 9.62
CA LEU A 74 -5.61 -16.69 8.52
C LEU A 74 -4.94 -18.01 8.96
N TYR A 75 -5.39 -19.13 8.39
CA TYR A 75 -4.79 -20.45 8.57
C TYR A 75 -4.53 -21.16 7.24
N GLN A 76 -3.45 -21.95 7.16
CA GLN A 76 -3.07 -22.61 5.91
C GLN A 76 -4.13 -23.60 5.37
N LYS A 77 -4.91 -24.20 6.26
CA LYS A 77 -5.96 -25.17 5.89
C LYS A 77 -7.05 -24.58 5.00
N ASP A 78 -7.24 -23.25 5.04
CA ASP A 78 -8.31 -22.55 4.33
C ASP A 78 -7.85 -22.06 2.94
N HIS A 79 -6.60 -22.39 2.56
CA HIS A 79 -6.00 -22.00 1.29
C HIS A 79 -5.61 -23.21 0.45
N PRO A 80 -5.75 -23.11 -0.89
CA PRO A 80 -5.51 -24.24 -1.79
C PRO A 80 -4.04 -24.65 -1.88
N ASP A 81 -3.11 -23.71 -1.71
CA ASP A 81 -1.68 -23.95 -1.82
C ASP A 81 -0.86 -23.12 -0.81
N TYR A 82 0.37 -23.58 -0.56
CA TYR A 82 1.30 -22.97 0.40
C TYR A 82 1.71 -21.55 0.01
N GLN A 83 1.89 -21.27 -1.29
CA GLN A 83 2.43 -20.01 -1.75
C GLN A 83 1.40 -18.88 -1.64
N THR A 84 0.14 -19.18 -1.95
CA THR A 84 -0.98 -18.26 -1.72
C THR A 84 -1.08 -17.86 -0.25
N PHE A 85 -1.00 -18.82 0.66
CA PHE A 85 -1.00 -18.53 2.10
C PHE A 85 0.22 -17.74 2.55
N CYS A 86 1.44 -18.13 2.17
CA CYS A 86 2.65 -17.39 2.54
C CYS A 86 2.58 -15.93 2.11
N THR A 87 2.15 -15.71 0.88
CA THR A 87 2.00 -14.37 0.31
C THR A 87 0.99 -13.57 1.12
N LYS A 88 -0.21 -14.13 1.37
CA LYS A 88 -1.25 -13.44 2.12
C LYS A 88 -0.88 -13.22 3.60
N PHE A 89 -0.18 -14.17 4.21
CA PHE A 89 0.27 -14.11 5.60
C PHE A 89 1.25 -12.96 5.81
N VAL A 90 2.27 -12.87 4.96
CA VAL A 90 3.28 -11.80 5.05
C VAL A 90 2.65 -10.44 4.74
N GLN A 91 1.80 -10.37 3.72
CA GLN A 91 1.07 -9.12 3.39
C GLN A 91 0.24 -8.63 4.59
N LEU A 92 -0.54 -9.52 5.21
CA LEU A 92 -1.35 -9.16 6.37
C LEU A 92 -0.51 -8.83 7.61
N ALA A 93 0.59 -9.54 7.86
CA ALA A 93 1.50 -9.23 8.98
C ALA A 93 2.06 -7.80 8.87
N ILE A 94 2.50 -7.41 7.66
CA ILE A 94 3.02 -6.07 7.39
C ILE A 94 1.92 -5.01 7.56
N LYS A 95 0.75 -5.22 6.93
CA LYS A 95 -0.38 -4.27 7.02
C LYS A 95 -0.91 -4.13 8.46
N ALA A 96 -0.96 -5.24 9.20
CA ALA A 96 -1.35 -5.26 10.61
C ALA A 96 -0.25 -4.76 11.57
N LYS A 97 0.94 -4.44 11.05
CA LYS A 97 2.12 -4.00 11.81
C LYS A 97 2.51 -4.98 12.94
N ILE A 98 2.43 -6.29 12.66
CA ILE A 98 2.84 -7.33 13.60
C ILE A 98 4.36 -7.37 13.69
N ALA A 99 4.89 -7.53 14.91
CA ALA A 99 6.33 -7.59 15.12
C ALA A 99 6.96 -8.80 14.42
N ASP A 100 8.21 -8.62 13.98
CA ASP A 100 8.86 -9.55 13.07
C ASP A 100 9.11 -10.96 13.65
N ASP A 101 9.38 -11.01 14.95
CA ASP A 101 9.51 -12.23 15.74
C ASP A 101 8.15 -12.88 16.02
N GLU A 102 7.13 -12.06 16.27
CA GLU A 102 5.77 -12.50 16.55
C GLU A 102 5.13 -13.18 15.34
N TRP A 103 5.13 -12.54 14.16
CA TRP A 103 4.45 -13.13 13.01
C TRP A 103 5.17 -14.39 12.51
N LYS A 104 6.51 -14.48 12.64
CA LYS A 104 7.27 -15.71 12.33
C LYS A 104 6.88 -16.86 13.25
N ARG A 105 6.67 -16.60 14.54
CA ARG A 105 6.14 -17.59 15.50
C ARG A 105 4.72 -18.02 15.12
N GLU A 106 3.85 -17.08 14.81
CA GLU A 106 2.47 -17.35 14.39
C GLU A 106 2.38 -18.12 13.08
N PHE A 107 3.29 -17.85 12.14
CA PHE A 107 3.39 -18.53 10.87
C PHE A 107 3.55 -20.04 11.06
N HIS A 108 4.49 -20.44 11.93
CA HIS A 108 4.64 -21.84 12.31
C HIS A 108 3.35 -22.38 12.91
N ASN A 109 2.73 -21.70 13.89
CA ASN A 109 1.52 -22.22 14.53
C ASN A 109 0.38 -22.51 13.54
N ARG A 110 0.23 -21.68 12.51
CA ARG A 110 -0.90 -21.67 11.57
C ARG A 110 -0.69 -22.50 10.30
N MET A 111 0.51 -23.07 10.13
CA MET A 111 0.78 -24.10 9.13
C MET A 111 0.15 -25.45 9.52
N ILE A 112 -0.32 -26.20 8.52
CA ILE A 112 -0.79 -27.58 8.72
C ILE A 112 0.38 -28.51 9.13
N PRO A 113 0.15 -29.52 9.99
CA PRO A 113 1.20 -30.39 10.51
C PRO A 113 2.07 -31.06 9.45
N ARG A 114 1.48 -31.45 8.30
CA ARG A 114 2.20 -32.11 7.21
C ARG A 114 3.31 -31.24 6.59
N LEU A 115 3.17 -29.92 6.66
CA LEU A 115 4.16 -28.97 6.12
C LEU A 115 5.14 -28.47 7.18
N LYS A 116 4.90 -28.73 8.48
CA LYS A 116 5.80 -28.34 9.57
C LYS A 116 7.05 -29.23 9.67
N ASN A 117 6.97 -30.45 9.14
CA ASN A 117 7.98 -31.50 9.28
C ASN A 117 8.58 -31.95 7.92
N ALA A 118 8.34 -31.19 6.85
CA ALA A 118 8.89 -31.44 5.52
C ALA A 118 10.19 -30.64 5.34
#